data_AF-A0A7S2WRN3-F1
#
_entry.id   AF-A0A7S2WRN3-F1
#
_cell.length_a   1.000
_cell.length_b   1.000
_cell.length_c   1.000
_cell.angle_alpha   90.00
_cell.angle_beta   90.00
_cell.angle_gamma   90.00
#
_symmetry.space_group_name_H-M   'P 1'
#
loop_
_entity.id
_entity.type
_entity.pdbx_description
1 polymer ?
#
loop_
_entity_poly.entity_id
_entity_poly.type
_entity_poly.pdbx_seq_one_letter_code
_entity_poly.pdbx_strand_id
1 'polypeptide(L)'
;LGFYYFKRHKYSAAALYSQKAMRAHVKLEQWEYVAKCHLHCGSILSAMSKHEESIKCMAQILQMVEDERLQIGGTNAQKICLIAVAYHNITIEQIFMRRPAEACVSSQNGRRLARLSLSYANRWINNFESTHKFALRKLSEQHARLSNRIKTTSKVESVVRPIKNKSAQKIYQNIANEI
;
A
#
# COMPACT_ATOMS: atom_id res chain seq x y z
N LEU A 1 18.31 8.04 19.61
CA LEU A 1 19.37 7.12 19.14
C LEU A 1 18.99 6.30 17.89
N GLY A 2 17.76 5.75 17.79
CA GLY A 2 17.32 5.01 16.59
C GLY A 2 17.43 5.82 15.27
N PHE A 3 16.89 7.05 15.25
CA PHE A 3 17.01 7.94 14.07
C PHE A 3 18.45 8.29 13.70
N TYR A 4 19.34 8.44 14.70
CA TYR A 4 20.77 8.69 14.47
C TYR A 4 21.41 7.53 13.67
N TYR A 5 21.15 6.28 14.06
CA TYR A 5 21.65 5.12 13.31
C TYR A 5 21.01 4.97 11.94
N PHE A 6 19.71 5.30 11.81
CA PHE A 6 19.01 5.30 10.53
C PHE A 6 19.67 6.24 9.52
N LYS A 7 20.01 7.47 9.94
CA LYS A 7 20.71 8.45 9.10
C LYS A 7 22.10 8.02 8.64
N ARG A 8 22.72 7.06 9.32
CA ARG A 8 24.03 6.48 8.94
C ARG A 8 23.91 5.13 8.23
N HIS A 9 22.71 4.79 7.76
CA HIS A 9 22.39 3.53 7.09
C HIS A 9 22.69 2.27 7.94
N LYS A 10 22.78 2.42 9.27
CA LYS A 10 22.95 1.31 10.22
C LYS A 10 21.59 0.78 10.65
N TYR A 11 20.87 0.18 9.71
CA TYR A 11 19.44 -0.16 9.88
C TYR A 11 19.18 -1.17 11.00
N SER A 12 20.02 -2.19 11.18
CA SER A 12 19.85 -3.17 12.26
C SER A 12 19.93 -2.53 13.65
N ALA A 13 20.90 -1.63 13.85
CA ALA A 13 21.01 -0.86 15.09
C ALA A 13 19.82 0.10 15.25
N ALA A 14 19.41 0.77 14.17
CA ALA A 14 18.25 1.65 14.18
C ALA A 14 16.98 0.90 14.62
N ALA A 15 16.73 -0.28 14.06
CA ALA A 15 15.60 -1.14 14.41
C ALA A 15 15.64 -1.55 15.89
N LEU A 16 16.80 -2.00 16.38
CA LEU A 16 16.98 -2.40 17.78
C LEU A 16 16.63 -1.26 18.75
N TYR A 17 17.15 -0.06 18.51
CA TYR A 17 16.89 1.07 19.41
C TYR A 17 15.45 1.59 19.30
N SER A 18 14.85 1.57 18.11
CA SER A 18 13.43 1.94 17.93
C SER A 18 12.51 0.95 18.64
N GLN A 19 12.79 -0.36 18.58
CA GLN A 19 12.03 -1.38 19.33
C GLN A 19 12.21 -1.26 20.84
N LYS A 20 13.43 -0.99 21.32
CA LYS A 20 13.67 -0.76 22.76
C LYS A 20 12.86 0.45 23.27
N ALA A 21 12.85 1.55 22.52
CA ALA A 21 12.06 2.74 22.87
C ALA A 21 10.56 2.42 22.88
N MET A 22 10.06 1.71 21.87
CA MET A 22 8.66 1.28 21.80
C MET A 22 8.26 0.47 23.03
N ARG A 23 9.04 -0.53 23.43
CA ARG A 23 8.76 -1.34 24.64
C ARG A 23 8.70 -0.50 25.91
N ALA A 24 9.55 0.52 26.03
CA ALA A 24 9.50 1.44 27.16
C ALA A 24 8.22 2.28 27.16
N HIS A 25 7.85 2.86 26.02
CA HIS A 25 6.63 3.66 25.89
C HIS A 25 5.34 2.84 26.09
N VAL A 26 5.32 1.58 25.66
CA VAL A 26 4.17 0.67 25.94
C VAL A 26 3.99 0.46 27.44
N LYS A 27 5.07 0.22 28.20
CA LYS A 27 5.00 0.05 29.66
C LYS A 27 4.51 1.31 30.39
N LEU A 28 4.73 2.48 29.79
CA LEU A 28 4.31 3.77 30.33
C LEU A 28 2.95 4.23 29.76
N GLU A 29 2.29 3.39 28.96
CA GLU A 29 1.01 3.71 28.28
C GLU A 29 1.07 5.00 27.44
N GLN A 30 2.26 5.30 26.92
CA GLN A 30 2.57 6.50 26.15
C GLN A 30 2.29 6.28 24.66
N TRP A 31 1.02 6.06 24.32
CA TRP A 31 0.60 5.57 23.00
C TRP A 31 1.00 6.46 21.82
N GLU A 32 1.04 7.79 22.00
CA GLU A 32 1.52 8.69 20.94
C GLU A 32 2.98 8.38 20.56
N TYR A 33 3.82 8.08 21.55
CA TYR A 33 5.22 7.74 21.32
C TYR A 33 5.39 6.33 20.79
N VAL A 34 4.52 5.39 21.18
CA VAL A 34 4.44 4.05 20.57
C VAL A 34 4.15 4.16 19.07
N ALA A 35 3.18 4.98 18.68
CA ALA A 35 2.85 5.21 17.27
C ALA A 35 4.00 5.90 16.49
N LYS A 36 4.70 6.87 17.09
CA LYS A 36 5.94 7.43 16.51
C LYS A 36 7.01 6.36 16.29
N CYS A 37 7.17 5.44 17.23
CA CYS A 37 8.11 4.32 17.08
C CYS A 37 7.69 3.39 15.93
N HIS A 38 6.39 3.12 15.73
CA HIS A 38 5.90 2.35 14.59
C HIS A 38 6.24 3.02 13.25
N LEU A 39 6.08 4.34 13.12
CA LEU A 39 6.50 5.06 11.91
C LEU A 39 8.01 4.91 11.64
N HIS A 40 8.83 5.04 12.67
CA HIS A 40 10.28 4.89 12.53
C HIS A 40 10.66 3.46 12.16
N CYS A 41 10.08 2.45 12.82
CA CYS A 41 10.29 1.05 12.48
C CYS A 41 9.86 0.73 11.05
N GLY A 42 8.68 1.20 10.62
CA GLY A 42 8.22 1.05 9.23
C GLY A 42 9.21 1.67 8.23
N SER A 43 9.68 2.90 8.49
CA SER A 43 10.67 3.56 7.63
C SER A 43 12.00 2.80 7.55
N ILE A 44 12.45 2.20 8.67
CA ILE A 44 13.66 1.36 8.70
C ILE A 44 13.45 0.07 7.91
N LEU A 45 12.30 -0.59 8.07
CA LEU A 45 11.95 -1.82 7.35
C LEU A 45 11.86 -1.58 5.84
N SER A 46 11.25 -0.47 5.43
CA SER A 46 11.21 0.00 4.04
C SER A 46 12.62 0.17 3.46
N ALA A 47 13.52 0.82 4.21
CA ALA A 47 14.91 1.01 3.79
C ALA A 47 15.71 -0.32 3.71
N MET A 48 15.22 -1.38 4.35
CA MET A 48 15.74 -2.75 4.26
C MET A 48 15.02 -3.59 3.19
N SER A 49 14.20 -2.97 2.33
CA SER A 49 13.37 -3.63 1.31
C SER A 49 12.35 -4.63 1.86
N LYS A 50 12.01 -4.52 3.15
CA LYS A 50 11.01 -5.36 3.81
C LYS A 50 9.64 -4.70 3.78
N HIS A 51 9.11 -4.52 2.58
CA HIS A 51 7.91 -3.70 2.32
C HIS A 51 6.64 -4.22 3.02
N GLU A 52 6.41 -5.53 3.04
CA GLU A 52 5.26 -6.13 3.74
C GLU A 52 5.33 -5.92 5.25
N GLU A 53 6.50 -6.15 5.85
CA GLU A 53 6.72 -5.93 7.27
C GLU A 53 6.58 -4.44 7.63
N SER A 54 7.04 -3.57 6.74
CA SER A 54 6.90 -2.11 6.86
C SER A 54 5.43 -1.69 6.94
N ILE A 55 4.59 -2.18 6.01
CA ILE A 55 3.15 -1.90 6.00
C ILE A 55 2.51 -2.42 7.28
N LYS A 56 2.76 -3.68 7.66
CA LYS A 56 2.23 -4.26 8.90
C LYS A 56 2.61 -3.42 10.12
N CYS A 57 3.86 -2.97 10.18
CA CYS A 57 4.36 -2.15 11.27
C CYS A 57 3.64 -0.79 11.35
N MET A 58 3.37 -0.14 10.22
CA MET A 58 2.66 1.14 10.19
C MET A 58 1.15 0.98 10.38
N ALA A 59 0.57 -0.14 9.94
CA ALA A 59 -0.85 -0.46 10.14
C ALA A 59 -1.21 -0.62 11.63
N GLN A 60 -0.23 -0.96 12.49
CA GLN A 60 -0.43 -0.94 13.94
C GLN A 60 -0.86 0.44 14.46
N ILE A 61 -0.44 1.54 13.81
CA ILE A 61 -0.89 2.88 14.17
C ILE A 61 -2.38 3.03 13.92
N LEU A 62 -2.89 2.47 12.82
CA LEU A 62 -4.31 2.51 12.47
C LEU A 62 -5.12 1.66 13.46
N GLN A 63 -4.62 0.47 13.81
CA GLN A 63 -5.20 -0.38 14.84
C GLN A 63 -5.25 0.34 16.21
N MET A 64 -4.21 1.10 16.57
CA MET A 64 -4.22 1.91 17.80
C MET A 64 -5.25 3.05 17.78
N VAL A 65 -5.70 3.50 16.61
CA VAL A 65 -6.82 4.45 16.49
C VAL A 65 -8.15 3.74 16.72
N GLU A 66 -8.31 2.54 16.14
CA GLU A 66 -9.49 1.68 16.30
C GLU A 66 -9.66 1.23 17.76
N ASP A 67 -8.55 0.90 18.44
CA ASP A 67 -8.50 0.55 19.86
C ASP A 67 -8.65 1.78 20.80
N GLU A 68 -8.88 2.97 20.26
CA GLU A 68 -9.00 4.26 20.98
C GLU A 68 -7.76 4.67 21.81
N ARG A 69 -6.67 3.91 21.74
CA ARG A 69 -5.41 4.17 22.46
C ARG A 69 -4.80 5.52 22.12
N LEU A 70 -4.97 5.98 20.88
CA LEU A 70 -4.52 7.30 20.45
C LEU A 70 -5.48 8.44 20.83
N GLN A 71 -6.70 8.14 21.28
CA GLN A 71 -7.68 9.14 21.73
C GLN A 71 -7.47 9.55 23.19
N ILE A 72 -6.66 8.81 23.97
CA ILE A 72 -6.32 9.14 25.37
C ILE A 72 -5.70 10.55 25.43
N GLY A 73 -6.31 11.44 26.22
CA GLY A 73 -5.94 12.85 26.30
C GLY A 73 -6.48 13.74 25.18
N GLY A 74 -7.48 13.26 24.43
CA GLY A 74 -8.16 13.99 23.34
C GLY A 74 -7.44 13.89 21.99
N THR A 75 -8.18 14.17 20.92
CA THR A 75 -7.65 14.19 19.56
C THR A 75 -7.06 15.57 19.26
N ASN A 76 -5.75 15.64 19.01
CA ASN A 76 -5.07 16.87 18.63
C ASN A 76 -4.53 16.79 17.19
N ALA A 77 -4.20 17.95 16.60
CA ALA A 77 -3.70 18.03 15.23
C ALA A 77 -2.41 17.21 15.00
N GLN A 78 -1.58 17.00 16.04
CA GLN A 78 -0.35 16.23 15.94
C GLN A 78 -0.64 14.74 15.75
N LYS A 79 -1.57 14.17 16.52
CA LYS A 79 -2.03 12.78 16.38
C LYS A 79 -2.66 12.54 15.03
N ILE A 80 -3.46 13.48 14.55
CA ILE A 80 -4.08 13.38 13.23
C ILE A 80 -3.01 13.44 12.12
N CYS A 81 -2.03 14.32 12.24
CA CYS A 81 -0.88 14.38 11.33
C CYS A 81 -0.11 13.04 11.32
N LEU A 82 0.09 12.43 12.49
CA LEU A 82 0.76 11.13 12.63
C LEU A 82 0.05 10.03 11.83
N ILE A 83 -1.28 9.95 11.95
CA ILE A 83 -2.11 8.97 11.24
C ILE A 83 -2.09 9.25 9.73
N ALA A 84 -2.18 10.51 9.31
CA ALA A 84 -2.09 10.89 7.91
C ALA A 84 -0.73 10.51 7.28
N VAL A 85 0.37 10.71 8.02
CA VAL A 85 1.71 10.27 7.61
C VAL A 85 1.80 8.75 7.52
N ALA A 86 1.18 8.00 8.44
CA ALA A 86 1.12 6.54 8.38
C ALA A 86 0.43 6.06 7.08
N TYR A 87 -0.75 6.60 6.76
CA TYR A 87 -1.45 6.31 5.51
C TYR A 87 -0.61 6.65 4.27
N HIS A 88 0.05 7.80 4.27
CA HIS A 88 0.93 8.21 3.18
C HIS A 88 2.09 7.23 3.00
N ASN A 89 2.77 6.82 4.06
CA ASN A 89 3.88 5.88 3.95
C ASN A 89 3.40 4.50 3.50
N ILE A 90 2.28 4.00 4.01
CA ILE A 90 1.66 2.74 3.54
C ILE A 90 1.36 2.81 2.04
N THR A 91 0.86 3.95 1.55
CA THR A 91 0.64 4.17 0.12
C THR A 91 1.92 3.99 -0.68
N ILE A 92 3.02 4.59 -0.23
CA ILE A 92 4.32 4.49 -0.90
C ILE A 92 4.75 3.02 -0.99
N GLU A 93 4.67 2.29 0.12
CA GLU A 93 5.00 0.85 0.15
C GLU A 93 4.11 0.03 -0.80
N GLN A 94 2.79 0.27 -0.81
CA GLN A 94 1.86 -0.41 -1.72
C GLN A 94 2.16 -0.13 -3.19
N ILE A 95 2.58 1.10 -3.54
CA ILE A 95 3.02 1.43 -4.89
C ILE A 95 4.30 0.68 -5.26
N PHE A 96 5.28 0.62 -4.35
CA PHE A 96 6.50 -0.17 -4.54
C PHE A 96 6.20 -1.64 -4.81
N MET A 97 5.22 -2.22 -4.09
CA MET A 97 4.77 -3.59 -4.26
C MET A 97 3.81 -3.80 -5.44
N ARG A 98 3.60 -2.78 -6.30
CA ARG A 98 2.71 -2.84 -7.48
C ARG A 98 1.25 -3.15 -7.13
N ARG A 99 0.77 -2.62 -6.00
CA ARG A 99 -0.64 -2.69 -5.55
C ARG A 99 -1.31 -1.30 -5.59
N PRO A 100 -1.44 -0.67 -6.77
CA PRO A 100 -1.90 0.72 -6.85
C PRO A 100 -3.38 0.89 -6.48
N ALA A 101 -4.21 -0.16 -6.56
CA ALA A 101 -5.61 -0.10 -6.12
C ALA A 101 -5.70 0.14 -4.60
N GLU A 102 -4.96 -0.64 -3.81
CA GLU A 102 -4.84 -0.44 -2.36
C GLU A 102 -4.21 0.92 -2.03
N ALA A 103 -3.16 1.31 -2.76
CA ALA A 103 -2.52 2.61 -2.61
C ALA A 103 -3.49 3.78 -2.80
N CYS A 104 -4.41 3.71 -3.78
CA CYS A 104 -5.43 4.73 -3.98
C CYS A 104 -6.34 4.88 -2.75
N VAL A 105 -6.75 3.77 -2.13
CA VAL A 105 -7.57 3.79 -0.91
C VAL A 105 -6.81 4.40 0.27
N SER A 106 -5.60 3.90 0.54
CA SER A 106 -4.78 4.39 1.66
C SER A 106 -4.43 5.88 1.49
N SER A 107 -4.07 6.32 0.29
CA SER A 107 -3.76 7.74 0.03
C SER A 107 -4.97 8.66 0.13
N GLN A 108 -6.14 8.18 -0.28
CA GLN A 108 -7.38 8.94 -0.15
C GLN A 108 -7.74 9.16 1.33
N ASN A 109 -7.60 8.13 2.17
CA ASN A 109 -7.83 8.23 3.61
C ASN A 109 -6.87 9.23 4.26
N GLY A 110 -5.57 9.13 3.97
CA GLY A 110 -4.57 10.08 4.48
C GLY A 110 -4.85 11.53 4.06
N ARG A 111 -5.24 11.77 2.81
CA ARG A 111 -5.59 13.11 2.30
C ARG A 111 -6.83 13.69 2.95
N ARG A 112 -7.91 12.90 3.04
CA ARG A 112 -9.17 13.35 3.65
C ARG A 112 -8.94 13.73 5.11
N LEU A 113 -8.22 12.88 5.84
CA LEU A 113 -7.88 13.13 7.23
C LEU A 113 -7.03 14.40 7.41
N ALA A 114 -5.99 14.58 6.58
CA ALA A 114 -5.15 15.77 6.62
C ALA A 114 -5.94 17.06 6.34
N ARG A 115 -6.83 17.05 5.33
CA ARG A 115 -7.62 18.24 4.95
C ARG A 115 -8.64 18.66 6.00
N LEU A 116 -9.20 17.72 6.75
CA LEU A 116 -10.21 18.01 7.77
C LEU A 116 -9.62 18.57 9.07
N SER A 117 -8.32 18.36 9.30
CA SER A 117 -7.76 18.50 10.65
C SER A 117 -6.42 19.22 10.71
N LEU A 118 -5.75 19.41 9.58
CA LEU A 118 -4.53 20.18 9.49
C LEU A 118 -4.85 21.50 8.79
N SER A 119 -4.27 22.59 9.28
CA SER A 119 -4.31 23.87 8.57
C SER A 119 -3.78 23.69 7.14
N TYR A 120 -4.36 24.40 6.18
CA TYR A 120 -3.97 24.35 4.77
C TYR A 120 -2.47 24.66 4.55
N ALA A 121 -1.85 25.39 5.48
CA ALA A 121 -0.41 25.69 5.49
C ALA A 121 0.48 24.51 5.94
N ASN A 122 -0.09 23.34 6.23
CA ASN A 122 0.69 22.18 6.65
C ASN A 122 1.57 21.67 5.50
N ARG A 123 2.88 21.66 5.73
CA ARG A 123 3.92 21.22 4.77
C ARG A 123 3.65 19.86 4.10
N TRP A 124 2.86 18.99 4.73
CA TRP A 124 2.61 17.63 4.24
C TRP A 124 1.46 17.52 3.24
N ILE A 125 0.57 18.52 3.17
CA ILE A 125 -0.63 18.46 2.30
C ILE A 125 -0.23 18.26 0.84
N ASN A 126 0.72 19.06 0.34
CA ASN A 126 1.20 18.95 -1.04
C ASN A 126 1.81 17.57 -1.35
N ASN A 127 2.49 16.95 -0.38
CA ASN A 127 3.05 15.62 -0.54
C ASN A 127 1.96 14.56 -0.63
N PHE A 128 0.92 14.65 0.20
CA PHE A 128 -0.21 13.72 0.17
C PHE A 128 -0.98 13.82 -1.14
N GLU A 129 -1.22 15.04 -1.64
CA GLU A 129 -1.84 15.28 -2.95
C GLU A 129 -1.04 14.67 -4.10
N SER A 130 0.26 14.95 -4.13
CA SER A 130 1.16 14.47 -5.17
C SER A 130 1.23 12.95 -5.19
N THR A 131 1.26 12.32 -4.00
CA THR A 131 1.32 10.87 -3.86
C THR A 131 0.04 10.20 -4.35
N HIS A 132 -1.12 10.77 -4.04
CA HIS A 132 -2.39 10.24 -4.54
C HIS A 132 -2.52 10.36 -6.06
N LYS A 133 -2.13 11.50 -6.64
CA LYS A 133 -2.07 11.66 -8.11
C LYS A 133 -1.15 10.61 -8.73
N PHE A 134 -0.02 10.32 -8.09
CA PHE A 134 0.89 9.27 -8.52
C PHE A 134 0.28 7.87 -8.44
N ALA A 135 -0.43 7.55 -7.35
CA ALA A 135 -1.16 6.29 -7.19
C ALA A 135 -2.22 6.11 -8.30
N LEU A 136 -3.04 7.14 -8.57
CA LEU A 136 -4.05 7.13 -9.64
C LEU A 136 -3.42 6.89 -11.02
N ARG A 137 -2.30 7.56 -11.31
CA ARG A 137 -1.56 7.33 -12.55
C ARG A 137 -1.11 5.87 -12.67
N LYS A 138 -0.57 5.29 -11.60
CA LYS A 138 -0.13 3.88 -11.58
C LYS A 138 -1.29 2.90 -11.77
N LEU A 139 -2.44 3.19 -11.19
CA LEU A 139 -3.65 2.39 -11.38
C LEU A 139 -4.14 2.46 -12.83
N SER A 140 -4.20 3.66 -13.42
CA SER A 140 -4.56 3.85 -14.83
C SER A 140 -3.60 3.12 -15.78
N GLU A 141 -2.28 3.23 -15.56
CA GLU A 141 -1.28 2.47 -16.31
C GLU A 141 -1.52 0.96 -16.22
N GLN A 142 -1.84 0.44 -15.03
CA GLN A 142 -2.12 -0.98 -14.84
C GLN A 142 -3.36 -1.42 -15.62
N HIS A 143 -4.45 -0.65 -15.56
CA HIS A 143 -5.66 -0.95 -16.32
C HIS A 143 -5.42 -0.92 -17.83
N ALA A 144 -4.66 0.07 -18.33
CA ALA A 144 -4.29 0.14 -19.74
C ALA A 144 -3.49 -1.09 -20.20
N ARG A 145 -2.51 -1.54 -19.38
CA ARG A 145 -1.74 -2.77 -19.67
C ARG A 145 -2.63 -4.00 -19.73
N LEU A 146 -3.58 -4.13 -18.79
CA LEU A 146 -4.52 -5.26 -18.77
C LEU A 146 -5.46 -5.22 -19.99
N SER A 147 -6.00 -4.05 -20.34
CA SER A 147 -6.85 -3.89 -21.53
C SER A 147 -6.10 -4.25 -22.82
N ASN A 148 -4.84 -3.81 -22.96
CA ASN A 148 -4.02 -4.15 -24.13
C ASN A 148 -3.71 -5.65 -24.19
N ARG A 149 -3.47 -6.30 -23.04
CA ARG A 149 -3.26 -7.75 -22.99
C ARG A 149 -4.48 -8.53 -23.48
N ILE A 150 -5.68 -8.12 -23.08
CA ILE A 150 -6.95 -8.73 -23.53
C ILE A 150 -7.13 -8.58 -25.05
N LYS A 151 -6.82 -7.40 -25.59
CA LYS A 151 -6.88 -7.15 -27.05
C LYS A 151 -5.87 -8.01 -27.83
N THR A 152 -4.69 -8.25 -27.27
CA THR A 152 -3.70 -9.13 -27.91
C THR A 152 -4.11 -10.59 -27.86
N THR A 153 -4.69 -11.09 -26.77
CA THR A 153 -5.13 -12.49 -26.67
C THR A 153 -6.31 -12.80 -27.59
N SER A 154 -7.29 -11.89 -27.70
CA SER A 154 -8.41 -12.06 -28.64
C SER A 154 -7.98 -11.99 -30.11
N LYS A 155 -6.94 -11.20 -30.42
CA LYS A 155 -6.34 -11.16 -31.76
C LYS A 155 -5.55 -12.44 -32.09
N VAL A 156 -4.98 -13.12 -31.10
CA VAL A 156 -4.30 -14.42 -31.30
C VAL A 156 -5.32 -15.55 -31.48
N GLU A 157 -6.41 -15.57 -30.71
CA GLU A 157 -7.49 -16.55 -30.85
C GLU A 157 -8.20 -16.44 -32.21
N SER A 158 -8.39 -15.22 -32.74
CA SER A 158 -8.95 -15.02 -34.09
C SER A 158 -8.00 -15.39 -35.24
N VAL A 159 -6.71 -15.60 -34.97
CA VAL A 159 -5.70 -16.04 -35.96
C VAL A 159 -5.50 -17.56 -35.95
N VAL A 160 -6.02 -18.28 -34.95
CA VAL A 160 -6.12 -19.74 -35.00
C VAL A 160 -7.17 -20.10 -36.06
N ARG A 161 -6.71 -20.32 -37.30
CA ARG A 161 -7.55 -20.81 -38.40
C ARG A 161 -8.26 -22.07 -37.93
N PRO A 162 -9.58 -22.23 -38.17
CA PRO A 162 -10.22 -23.50 -37.90
C PRO A 162 -9.50 -24.56 -38.74
N ILE A 163 -8.92 -25.55 -38.07
CA ILE A 163 -8.39 -26.74 -38.71
C ILE A 163 -9.62 -27.39 -39.36
N LYS A 164 -9.81 -27.15 -40.66
CA LYS A 164 -10.80 -27.86 -41.47
C LYS A 164 -10.32 -29.30 -41.63
N ASN A 165 -10.41 -30.09 -40.57
CA ASN A 165 -10.13 -31.51 -40.61
C ASN A 165 -11.34 -32.19 -41.26
N LYS A 166 -11.33 -32.26 -42.60
CA LYS A 166 -12.38 -32.90 -43.41
C LYS A 166 -12.67 -34.34 -42.96
N SER A 167 -11.69 -34.98 -42.33
CA SER A 167 -11.79 -36.32 -41.72
C SER A 167 -12.79 -36.38 -40.57
N ALA A 168 -12.81 -35.36 -39.70
CA ALA A 168 -13.71 -35.31 -38.55
C ALA A 168 -15.17 -35.07 -38.96
N GLN A 169 -15.40 -34.21 -39.97
CA GLN A 169 -16.75 -33.97 -40.50
C GLN A 169 -17.39 -35.21 -41.13
N LYS A 170 -16.58 -36.07 -41.78
CA LYS A 170 -17.07 -37.35 -42.34
C LYS A 170 -17.52 -38.35 -41.26
N ILE A 171 -16.85 -38.35 -40.10
CA ILE A 171 -17.21 -39.24 -38.98
C ILE A 171 -18.56 -38.83 -38.39
N TYR A 172 -18.81 -37.53 -38.19
CA TYR A 172 -20.10 -37.04 -37.67
C TYR A 172 -21.26 -37.24 -38.65
N GLN A 173 -21.01 -37.17 -39.97
CA GLN A 173 -22.03 -37.45 -40.97
C GLN A 173 -22.40 -38.93 -41.08
N ASN A 174 -21.49 -39.85 -40.80
CA ASN A 174 -21.79 -41.28 -40.82
C ASN A 174 -22.62 -41.71 -39.60
N ILE A 175 -22.36 -41.14 -38.42
CA ILE A 175 -23.13 -41.42 -37.20
C ILE A 175 -24.57 -40.91 -37.31
N ALA A 176 -24.79 -39.78 -37.98
CA ALA A 176 -26.12 -39.21 -38.17
C ALA A 176 -27.00 -39.98 -39.19
N ASN A 177 -26.42 -40.87 -39.99
CA ASN A 177 -27.15 -41.70 -40.95
C ASN A 177 -27.45 -43.12 -40.42
N GLU A 178 -27.01 -43.46 -39.21
CA GLU A 178 -27.26 -44.75 -38.53
C GLU A 178 -28.29 -44.65 -37.38
N ILE A 179 -29.03 -43.53 -37.28
CA ILE A 179 -30.21 -43.35 -36.42
C ILE A 179 -31.43 -43.09 -37.31
#